data_AF-A0A954EEA3-F1
#
_entry.id   AF-A0A954EEA3-F1
#
_cell.length_a   1.000
_cell.length_b   1.000
_cell.length_c   1.000
_cell.angle_alpha   90.00
_cell.angle_beta   90.00
_cell.angle_gamma   90.00
#
_symmetry.space_group_name_H-M   'P 1'
#
loop_
_entity.id
_entity.type
_entity.pdbx_description
1 polymer ?
#
loop_
_entity_poly.entity_id
_entity_poly.type
_entity_poly.pdbx_seq_one_letter_code
_entity_poly.pdbx_strand_id
1 'polypeptide(L)'
;MTRSRMFVDDLNLQQLSELEYILLGDLRDVLEEESTEQNRRWLAAIVEALMNTLPREFALRSAGGYHEELVLRSPRADQEVRSLEQEQDSLAEQLSVMNAQLHDPVRFRQNAENLKQNLAAWSARLKQHNLAEERLVQEVYLSDLGGGD
;
A
#
# COMPACT_ATOMS: atom_id res chain seq x y z
N MET A 1 -19.07 -12.58 5.79
CA MET A 1 -17.96 -11.77 5.26
C MET A 1 -16.81 -12.66 4.75
N THR A 2 -17.09 -13.68 3.92
CA THR A 2 -16.10 -14.75 3.63
C THR A 2 -15.74 -14.86 2.15
N ARG A 3 -16.41 -14.13 1.25
CA ARG A 3 -16.27 -14.33 -0.19
C ARG A 3 -15.17 -13.46 -0.82
N SER A 4 -15.02 -12.20 -0.40
CA SER A 4 -13.99 -11.30 -0.98
C SER A 4 -12.56 -11.71 -0.63
N ARG A 5 -12.34 -12.29 0.56
CA ARG A 5 -11.00 -12.73 1.01
C ARG A 5 -10.47 -13.92 0.20
N MET A 6 -11.36 -14.76 -0.33
CA MET A 6 -11.00 -15.93 -1.15
C MET A 6 -10.53 -15.54 -2.55
N PHE A 7 -11.07 -14.46 -3.13
CA PHE A 7 -10.65 -13.98 -4.45
C PHE A 7 -9.29 -13.29 -4.42
N VAL A 8 -9.01 -12.53 -3.35
CA VAL A 8 -7.71 -11.87 -3.19
C VAL A 8 -6.60 -12.90 -2.98
N ASP A 9 -6.92 -14.10 -2.45
CA ASP A 9 -5.95 -15.17 -2.16
C ASP A 9 -5.49 -15.97 -3.40
N ASP A 10 -6.06 -15.76 -4.58
CA ASP A 10 -5.60 -16.39 -5.83
C ASP A 10 -4.82 -15.42 -6.74
N LEU A 11 -4.74 -14.13 -6.37
CA LEU A 11 -4.07 -13.12 -7.18
C LEU A 11 -2.54 -13.24 -7.07
N ASN A 12 -1.85 -13.04 -8.19
CA ASN A 12 -0.40 -12.89 -8.21
C ASN A 12 0.02 -11.43 -7.92
N LEU A 13 1.32 -11.20 -7.76
CA LEU A 13 1.87 -9.88 -7.44
C LEU A 13 1.46 -8.81 -8.46
N GLN A 14 1.55 -9.11 -9.76
CA GLN A 14 1.19 -8.16 -10.81
C GLN A 14 -0.29 -7.74 -10.71
N GLN A 15 -1.19 -8.71 -10.53
CA GLN A 15 -2.63 -8.44 -10.38
C GLN A 15 -2.95 -7.61 -9.13
N LEU A 16 -2.21 -7.84 -8.04
CA LEU A 16 -2.34 -7.05 -6.82
C LEU A 16 -1.88 -5.61 -7.03
N SER A 17 -0.74 -5.40 -7.70
CA SER A 17 -0.25 -4.06 -8.04
C SER A 17 -1.18 -3.31 -9.00
N GLU A 18 -1.76 -4.02 -9.98
CA GLU A 18 -2.78 -3.44 -10.88
C GLU A 18 -4.03 -3.00 -10.09
N LEU A 19 -4.47 -3.83 -9.15
CA LEU A 19 -5.61 -3.51 -8.28
C LEU A 19 -5.30 -2.35 -7.34
N GLU A 20 -4.10 -2.29 -6.75
CA GLU A 20 -3.62 -1.15 -5.97
C GLU A 20 -3.71 0.14 -6.78
N TYR A 21 -3.20 0.14 -8.01
CA TYR A 21 -3.22 1.31 -8.89
C TYR A 21 -4.65 1.81 -9.15
N ILE A 22 -5.59 0.89 -9.43
CA ILE A 22 -7.00 1.21 -9.65
C ILE A 22 -7.60 1.81 -8.37
N LEU A 23 -7.41 1.16 -7.23
CA LEU A 23 -7.96 1.61 -5.94
C LEU A 23 -7.40 2.97 -5.52
N LEU A 24 -6.14 3.26 -5.82
CA LEU A 24 -5.54 4.57 -5.57
C LEU A 24 -6.07 5.66 -6.51
N GLY A 25 -6.45 5.29 -7.73
CA GLY A 25 -7.20 6.16 -8.65
C GLY A 25 -8.57 6.51 -8.08
N ASP A 26 -9.36 5.48 -7.76
CA ASP A 26 -10.70 5.64 -7.17
C ASP A 26 -10.65 6.44 -5.87
N LEU A 27 -9.66 6.17 -5.01
CA LEU A 27 -9.46 6.91 -3.77
C LEU A 27 -9.25 8.39 -4.05
N ARG A 28 -8.35 8.75 -4.98
CA ARG A 28 -8.09 10.15 -5.32
C ARG A 28 -9.37 10.83 -5.81
N ASP A 29 -10.10 10.18 -6.71
CA ASP A 29 -11.28 10.77 -7.33
C ASP A 29 -12.35 11.09 -6.26
N VAL A 30 -12.59 10.18 -5.30
CA VAL A 30 -13.54 10.42 -4.19
C VAL A 30 -13.01 11.46 -3.18
N LEU A 31 -11.69 11.57 -3.01
CA LEU A 31 -11.09 12.59 -2.15
C LEU A 31 -11.26 14.02 -2.71
N GLU A 32 -11.46 14.18 -4.02
CA GLU A 32 -11.74 15.48 -4.64
C GLU A 32 -13.19 15.93 -4.49
N GLU A 33 -14.11 15.02 -4.14
CA GLU A 33 -15.54 15.29 -3.98
C GLU A 33 -15.93 15.84 -2.59
N GLU A 34 -17.15 16.36 -2.43
CA GLU A 34 -17.64 16.86 -1.15
C GLU A 34 -17.76 15.74 -0.08
N SER A 35 -17.60 16.11 1.18
CA SER A 35 -17.65 15.20 2.33
C SER A 35 -19.09 14.76 2.69
N THR A 36 -19.69 13.94 1.83
CA THR A 36 -21.05 13.41 2.01
C THR A 36 -21.05 12.02 2.66
N GLU A 37 -22.20 11.60 3.21
CA GLU A 37 -22.41 10.25 3.73
C GLU A 37 -22.25 9.17 2.64
N GLN A 38 -22.58 9.49 1.38
CA GLN A 38 -22.34 8.61 0.25
C GLN A 38 -20.84 8.44 0.02
N ASN A 39 -20.09 9.55 -0.06
CA ASN A 39 -18.66 9.53 -0.30
C ASN A 39 -17.89 8.87 0.86
N ARG A 40 -18.37 9.01 2.11
CA ARG A 40 -17.86 8.23 3.25
C ARG A 40 -17.92 6.72 3.00
N ARG A 41 -19.04 6.22 2.47
CA ARG A 41 -19.21 4.78 2.20
C ARG A 41 -18.32 4.30 1.07
N TRP A 42 -18.12 5.12 0.04
CA TRP A 42 -17.16 4.84 -1.02
C TRP A 42 -15.73 4.79 -0.49
N LEU A 43 -15.32 5.81 0.28
CA LEU A 43 -14.01 5.82 0.94
C LEU A 43 -13.82 4.59 1.83
N ALA A 44 -14.81 4.23 2.63
CA ALA A 44 -14.76 3.03 3.48
C ALA A 44 -14.53 1.77 2.64
N ALA A 45 -15.30 1.57 1.57
CA ALA A 45 -15.17 0.39 0.72
C ALA A 45 -13.80 0.32 0.01
N ILE A 46 -13.26 1.45 -0.47
CA ILE A 46 -11.95 1.53 -1.10
C ILE A 46 -10.84 1.22 -0.08
N VAL A 47 -10.91 1.83 1.11
CA VAL A 47 -9.97 1.60 2.19
C VAL A 47 -10.00 0.13 2.66
N GLU A 48 -11.19 -0.45 2.80
CA GLU A 48 -11.35 -1.87 3.12
C GLU A 48 -10.75 -2.76 2.03
N ALA A 49 -10.92 -2.43 0.74
CA ALA A 49 -10.30 -3.17 -0.34
C ALA A 49 -8.77 -3.12 -0.25
N LEU A 50 -8.18 -1.93 -0.07
CA LEU A 50 -6.74 -1.74 0.12
C LEU A 50 -6.20 -2.50 1.34
N MET A 51 -6.93 -2.50 2.45
CA MET A 51 -6.57 -3.28 3.65
C MET A 51 -6.56 -4.80 3.42
N ASN A 52 -7.33 -5.29 2.44
CA ASN A 52 -7.35 -6.71 2.11
C ASN A 52 -6.26 -7.10 1.10
N THR A 53 -5.84 -6.17 0.22
CA THR A 53 -4.91 -6.46 -0.88
C THR A 53 -3.45 -6.19 -0.49
N LEU A 54 -3.16 -5.06 0.14
CA LEU A 54 -1.81 -4.61 0.46
C LEU A 54 -1.01 -5.59 1.32
N PRO A 55 -1.56 -6.19 2.41
CA PRO A 55 -0.78 -7.13 3.21
C PRO A 55 -0.33 -8.35 2.42
N ARG A 56 -1.14 -8.79 1.44
CA ARG A 56 -0.82 -9.93 0.60
C ARG A 56 0.24 -9.57 -0.44
N GLU A 57 0.12 -8.40 -1.03
CA GLU A 57 1.11 -7.84 -1.92
C GLU A 57 2.48 -7.73 -1.22
N PHE A 58 2.53 -7.13 -0.02
CA PHE A 58 3.74 -7.02 0.79
C PHE A 58 4.33 -8.39 1.15
N ALA A 59 3.49 -9.36 1.54
CA ALA A 59 3.95 -10.71 1.83
C ALA A 59 4.59 -11.40 0.61
N LEU A 60 4.07 -11.18 -0.60
CA LEU A 60 4.65 -11.72 -1.83
C LEU A 60 5.98 -11.05 -2.23
N ARG A 61 6.24 -9.83 -1.77
CA ARG A 61 7.49 -9.08 -2.02
C ARG A 61 8.59 -9.49 -1.02
N SER A 62 8.23 -9.68 0.25
CA SER A 62 9.12 -9.99 1.37
C SER A 62 9.52 -11.48 1.44
N ALA A 63 8.88 -12.27 2.31
CA ALA A 63 9.26 -13.65 2.60
C ALA A 63 8.83 -14.62 1.48
N GLY A 64 9.81 -15.30 0.89
CA GLY A 64 9.68 -16.10 -0.32
C GLY A 64 9.62 -15.27 -1.60
N GLY A 65 9.77 -13.95 -1.50
CA GLY A 65 9.71 -12.97 -2.58
C GLY A 65 11.08 -12.49 -3.04
N TYR A 66 11.09 -11.39 -3.80
CA TYR A 66 12.34 -10.85 -4.33
C TYR A 66 13.17 -10.06 -3.29
N HIS A 67 12.60 -9.63 -2.16
CA HIS A 67 13.39 -8.96 -1.10
C HIS A 67 14.51 -9.86 -0.58
N GLU A 68 14.24 -11.14 -0.35
CA GLU A 68 15.29 -12.11 0.01
C GLU A 68 16.35 -12.20 -1.09
N GLU A 69 15.94 -12.19 -2.36
CA GLU A 69 16.88 -12.20 -3.48
C GLU A 69 17.75 -10.93 -3.52
N LEU A 70 17.19 -9.76 -3.24
CA LEU A 70 17.93 -8.49 -3.18
C LEU A 70 19.02 -8.54 -2.11
N VAL A 71 18.70 -9.06 -0.91
CA VAL A 71 19.66 -9.20 0.19
C VAL A 71 20.74 -10.24 -0.13
N LEU A 72 20.37 -11.35 -0.78
CA LEU A 72 21.32 -12.36 -1.22
C LEU A 72 22.30 -11.81 -2.27
N ARG A 73 21.82 -11.00 -3.22
CA ARG A 73 22.65 -10.36 -4.25
C ARG A 73 23.51 -9.24 -3.70
N SER A 74 22.95 -8.42 -2.80
CA SER A 74 23.65 -7.30 -2.18
C SER A 74 23.34 -7.24 -0.70
N PRO A 75 24.24 -7.70 0.19
CA PRO A 75 24.02 -7.64 1.63
C PRO A 75 23.91 -6.21 2.17
N ARG A 76 24.32 -5.20 1.38
CA ARG A 76 24.12 -3.78 1.70
C ARG A 76 22.64 -3.37 1.60
N ALA A 77 21.82 -4.11 0.85
CA ALA A 77 20.40 -3.87 0.72
C ALA A 77 19.58 -4.31 1.95
N ASP A 78 20.14 -5.11 2.87
CA ASP A 78 19.44 -5.61 4.08
C ASP A 78 18.83 -4.46 4.90
N GLN A 79 19.57 -3.36 5.07
CA GLN A 79 19.07 -2.22 5.84
C GLN A 79 17.91 -1.50 5.13
N GLU A 80 17.95 -1.39 3.81
CA GLU A 80 16.90 -0.74 3.02
C GLU A 80 15.65 -1.63 2.94
N VAL A 81 15.82 -2.94 2.72
CA VAL A 81 14.73 -3.92 2.75
C VAL A 81 14.01 -3.88 4.10
N ARG A 82 14.74 -3.91 5.22
CA ARG A 82 14.11 -3.80 6.56
C ARG A 82 13.37 -2.49 6.76
N SER A 83 13.87 -1.40 6.18
CA SER A 83 13.21 -0.09 6.28
C SER A 83 11.90 -0.08 5.47
N LEU A 84 11.89 -0.73 4.30
CA LEU A 84 10.68 -0.93 3.50
C LEU A 84 9.65 -1.78 4.27
N GLU A 85 10.06 -2.92 4.85
CA GLU A 85 9.16 -3.79 5.63
C GLU A 85 8.55 -3.06 6.83
N GLN A 86 9.33 -2.26 7.56
CA GLN A 86 8.80 -1.43 8.66
C GLN A 86 7.82 -0.36 8.17
N GLU A 87 8.06 0.21 7.00
CA GLU A 87 7.14 1.18 6.41
C GLU A 87 5.82 0.52 5.99
N GLN A 88 5.86 -0.71 5.47
CA GLN A 88 4.68 -1.51 5.12
C GLN A 88 3.77 -1.72 6.34
N ASP A 89 4.35 -2.10 7.48
CA ASP A 89 3.61 -2.23 8.75
C ASP A 89 2.97 -0.90 9.17
N SER A 90 3.73 0.19 9.09
CA SER A 90 3.24 1.53 9.43
C SER A 90 2.10 1.99 8.51
N LEU A 91 2.18 1.69 7.21
CA LEU A 91 1.14 2.00 6.23
C LEU A 91 -0.14 1.21 6.52
N ALA A 92 -0.03 -0.08 6.86
CA ALA A 92 -1.16 -0.93 7.21
C ALA A 92 -1.84 -0.47 8.51
N GLU A 93 -1.07 -0.12 9.54
CA GLU A 93 -1.61 0.39 10.81
C GLU A 93 -2.38 1.70 10.61
N GLN A 94 -1.79 2.67 9.91
CA GLN A 94 -2.43 3.95 9.61
C GLN A 94 -3.74 3.77 8.84
N LEU A 95 -3.75 2.88 7.84
CA LEU A 95 -4.94 2.60 7.05
C LEU A 95 -6.06 1.99 7.92
N SER A 96 -5.73 1.09 8.86
CA SER A 96 -6.67 0.52 9.82
C SER A 96 -7.30 1.59 10.73
N VAL A 97 -6.49 2.53 11.23
CA VAL A 97 -6.97 3.64 12.06
C VAL A 97 -7.93 4.54 11.28
N MET A 98 -7.60 4.87 10.04
CA MET A 98 -8.47 5.68 9.18
C MET A 98 -9.76 4.93 8.82
N ASN A 99 -9.69 3.62 8.58
CA ASN A 99 -10.87 2.80 8.33
C ASN A 99 -11.85 2.81 9.51
N ALA A 100 -11.35 2.73 10.73
CA ALA A 100 -12.19 2.84 11.94
C ALA A 100 -12.90 4.20 12.03
N GLN A 101 -12.23 5.29 11.62
CA GLN A 101 -12.84 6.62 11.57
C GLN A 101 -13.89 6.75 10.46
N LEU A 102 -13.66 6.12 9.31
CA LEU A 102 -14.64 6.05 8.23
C LEU A 102 -15.90 5.30 8.66
N HIS A 103 -15.78 4.28 9.51
CA HIS A 103 -16.92 3.48 10.00
C HIS A 103 -17.75 4.16 11.10
N ASP A 104 -17.25 5.23 11.72
CA ASP A 104 -17.97 6.04 12.70
C ASP A 104 -18.56 7.31 12.02
N PRO A 105 -19.87 7.36 11.75
CA PRO A 105 -20.49 8.48 11.03
C PRO A 105 -20.47 9.80 11.81
N VAL A 106 -20.29 9.74 13.13
CA VAL A 106 -20.21 10.91 14.00
C VAL A 106 -18.81 11.49 13.95
N ARG A 107 -17.78 10.65 14.04
CA ARG A 107 -16.38 11.07 13.86
C ARG A 107 -16.10 11.55 12.44
N PHE A 108 -16.62 10.88 11.42
CA PHE A 108 -16.48 11.32 10.04
C PHE A 108 -17.03 12.73 9.86
N ARG A 109 -18.27 13.01 10.31
CA ARG A 109 -18.85 14.36 10.16
C ARG A 109 -18.08 15.45 10.89
N GLN A 110 -17.40 15.14 11.99
CA GLN A 110 -16.61 16.10 12.74
C GLN A 110 -15.25 16.38 12.09
N ASN A 111 -14.64 15.36 11.48
CA ASN A 111 -13.25 15.39 11.02
C ASN A 111 -13.07 15.03 9.54
N ALA A 112 -14.12 15.14 8.71
CA ALA A 112 -14.12 14.64 7.33
C ALA A 112 -12.96 15.18 6.51
N GLU A 113 -12.76 16.50 6.50
CA GLU A 113 -11.68 17.13 5.76
C GLU A 113 -10.30 16.70 6.23
N ASN A 114 -10.11 16.56 7.56
CA ASN A 114 -8.84 16.08 8.11
C ASN A 114 -8.60 14.62 7.73
N LEU A 115 -9.62 13.76 7.80
CA LEU A 115 -9.52 12.36 7.41
C LEU A 115 -9.22 12.21 5.92
N LYS A 116 -9.84 13.03 5.07
CA LYS A 116 -9.54 13.07 3.63
C LYS A 116 -8.10 13.51 3.36
N GLN A 117 -7.61 14.53 4.06
CA GLN A 117 -6.21 14.95 3.96
C GLN A 117 -5.25 13.85 4.42
N ASN A 118 -5.57 13.14 5.50
CA ASN A 118 -4.77 12.02 5.99
C ASN A 118 -4.75 10.85 4.98
N LEU A 119 -5.89 10.53 4.36
CA LEU A 119 -5.97 9.51 3.30
C LEU A 119 -5.18 9.93 2.06
N ALA A 120 -5.25 11.20 1.66
CA ALA A 120 -4.45 11.74 0.55
C ALA A 120 -2.95 11.63 0.86
N ALA A 121 -2.52 12.05 2.04
CA ALA A 121 -1.13 11.97 2.48
C ALA A 121 -0.66 10.51 2.56
N TRP A 122 -1.49 9.60 3.08
CA TRP A 122 -1.21 8.18 3.11
C TRP A 122 -1.04 7.59 1.71
N SER A 123 -1.92 7.94 0.75
CA SER A 123 -1.80 7.48 -0.64
C SER A 123 -0.51 7.95 -1.31
N ALA A 124 -0.06 9.17 -0.99
CA ALA A 124 1.21 9.70 -1.45
C ALA A 124 2.40 8.94 -0.85
N ARG A 125 2.34 8.61 0.45
CA ARG A 125 3.37 7.80 1.12
C ARG A 125 3.49 6.40 0.52
N LEU A 126 2.38 5.72 0.25
CA LEU A 126 2.41 4.41 -0.42
C LEU A 126 3.05 4.49 -1.81
N LYS A 127 2.76 5.55 -2.58
CA LYS A 127 3.43 5.76 -3.87
C LYS A 127 4.94 5.98 -3.71
N GLN A 128 5.36 6.75 -2.71
CA GLN A 128 6.79 6.94 -2.44
C GLN A 128 7.47 5.64 -2.00
N HIS A 129 6.79 4.83 -1.20
CA HIS A 129 7.24 3.49 -0.82
C HIS A 129 7.51 2.61 -2.05
N ASN A 130 6.51 2.50 -2.95
CA ASN A 130 6.65 1.71 -4.18
C ASN A 130 7.81 2.22 -5.05
N LEU A 131 7.97 3.53 -5.20
CA LEU A 131 9.10 4.11 -5.93
C LEU A 131 10.46 3.83 -5.29
N ALA A 132 10.55 3.88 -3.95
CA ALA A 132 11.78 3.56 -3.23
C ALA A 132 12.16 2.10 -3.40
N GLU A 133 11.17 1.20 -3.38
CA GLU A 133 11.36 -0.21 -3.63
C GLU A 133 11.81 -0.49 -5.08
N GLU A 134 11.16 0.10 -6.07
CA GLU A 134 11.57 -0.03 -7.48
C GLU A 134 13.02 0.45 -7.70
N ARG A 135 13.42 1.54 -7.04
CA ARG A 135 14.80 2.03 -7.08
C ARG A 135 15.77 1.05 -6.49
N LEU A 136 15.47 0.50 -5.31
CA LEU A 136 16.32 -0.49 -4.65
C LEU A 136 16.53 -1.72 -5.56
N VAL A 137 15.46 -2.21 -6.18
CA VAL A 137 15.54 -3.30 -7.17
C VAL A 137 16.48 -2.92 -8.30
N GLN A 138 16.28 -1.75 -8.94
CA GLN A 138 17.14 -1.30 -10.03
C GLN A 138 18.61 -1.17 -9.61
N GLU A 139 18.89 -0.59 -8.44
CA GLU A 139 20.25 -0.38 -7.94
C GLU A 139 21.00 -1.68 -7.70
N VAL A 140 20.35 -2.68 -7.10
CA VAL A 140 20.95 -4.00 -6.87
C VAL A 140 21.26 -4.70 -8.19
N TYR A 141 20.32 -4.70 -9.13
CA TYR A 141 20.51 -5.37 -10.42
C TYR A 141 21.48 -4.64 -11.36
N LEU A 142 21.55 -3.30 -11.33
CA LEU A 142 22.53 -2.54 -12.09
C LEU A 142 23.95 -2.70 -11.52
N SER A 143 24.08 -2.79 -10.19
CA SER A 143 25.37 -3.01 -9.53
C SER A 143 25.95 -4.41 -9.83
N ASP A 144 25.10 -5.42 -10.01
CA ASP A 144 25.49 -6.78 -10.41
C ASP A 144 26.08 -6.81 -11.84
N LEU A 145 25.59 -5.94 -12.74
CA LEU A 145 26.05 -5.83 -14.13
C LEU A 145 27.35 -5.03 -14.29
N GLY A 146 27.77 -4.28 -13.27
CA GLY A 146 28.96 -3.40 -13.30
C GLY A 146 30.26 -4.03 -12.80
N GLY A 147 30.25 -5.29 -12.35
CA GLY A 147 31.40 -6.01 -11.79
C GLY A 147 32.39 -6.57 -12.82
N GLY A 148 32.55 -5.91 -13.97
CA GLY A 148 33.50 -6.27 -15.01
C GLY A 148 34.57 -5.20 -15.21
N ASP A 149 35.56 -5.15 -14.32
CA ASP A 149 36.91 -4.63 -14.60
C ASP A 149 37.94 -5.53 -13.89
#